data_AF-A0A518LN78-F1
#
_entry.id   AF-A0A518LN78-F1
#
_cell.length_a   1.000
_cell.length_b   1.000
_cell.length_c   1.000
_cell.angle_alpha   90.00
_cell.angle_beta   90.00
_cell.angle_gamma   90.00
#
_symmetry.space_group_name_H-M   'P 1'
#
loop_
_entity.id
_entity.type
_entity.pdbx_description
1 polymer ?
#
loop_
_entity_poly.entity_id
_entity_poly.type
_entity_poly.pdbx_seq_one_letter_code
_entity_poly.pdbx_strand_id
1 'polypeptide(L)'
;MRFTKFALAVALLVAAPAFGGFFEVEGNDTPGTAQFIPLPCNASADVGIASLAAGGGDIDYYSVFVPEGCTLTAITTPMASLPGSFSTPDTLLVVTDALGTILIGNDDAGTDGVAGPNVVGPVRGSAVRWHVPTGSGLGAVYLLGVSGFPDFGFGGAHPEAGQYLLTLSLVPEPSTLALLGLGALSLIRRRK
;
A
#
# COMPACT_ATOMS: atom_id res chain seq x y z
N MET A 1 44.45 -13.18 8.87
CA MET A 1 43.05 -12.86 9.21
C MET A 1 42.50 -11.66 8.42
N ARG A 2 42.47 -11.73 7.08
CA ARG A 2 42.03 -10.60 6.21
C ARG A 2 40.71 -10.84 5.47
N PHE A 3 40.15 -12.04 5.53
CA PHE A 3 38.91 -12.40 4.81
C PHE A 3 37.61 -12.18 5.61
N THR A 4 37.68 -12.04 6.94
CA THR A 4 36.47 -11.91 7.78
C THR A 4 35.89 -10.49 7.82
N LYS A 5 36.63 -9.47 7.39
CA LYS A 5 36.21 -8.06 7.51
C LYS A 5 35.48 -7.51 6.28
N PHE A 6 35.66 -8.12 5.12
CA PHE A 6 34.91 -7.78 3.90
C PHE A 6 33.49 -8.35 3.94
N ALA A 7 33.32 -9.51 4.58
CA ALA A 7 32.02 -10.13 4.79
C ALA A 7 31.06 -9.26 5.64
N LEU A 8 31.57 -8.48 6.59
CA LEU A 8 30.72 -7.65 7.47
C LEU A 8 30.16 -6.39 6.79
N ALA A 9 30.89 -5.82 5.83
CA ALA A 9 30.42 -4.66 5.05
C ALA A 9 29.44 -5.07 3.94
N VAL A 10 29.55 -6.30 3.44
CA VAL A 10 28.61 -6.89 2.48
C VAL A 10 27.39 -7.50 3.19
N ALA A 11 27.52 -7.99 4.43
CA ALA A 11 26.39 -8.51 5.22
C ALA A 11 25.39 -7.41 5.65
N LEU A 12 25.79 -6.14 5.73
CA LEU A 12 24.87 -5.02 5.93
C LEU A 12 24.08 -4.65 4.66
N LEU A 13 24.42 -5.21 3.49
CA LEU A 13 23.70 -5.01 2.23
C LEU A 13 22.74 -6.16 1.88
N VAL A 14 22.61 -7.19 2.73
CA VAL A 14 21.60 -8.24 2.54
C VAL A 14 20.39 -7.94 3.41
N ALA A 15 19.78 -6.75 3.21
CA ALA A 15 18.40 -6.56 3.60
C ALA A 15 17.56 -7.20 2.49
N ALA A 16 17.18 -8.46 2.69
CA ALA A 16 16.28 -9.14 1.78
C ALA A 16 14.99 -8.31 1.60
N PRO A 17 14.55 -7.98 0.36
CA PRO A 17 13.13 -7.77 0.16
C PRO A 17 12.50 -9.16 0.21
N ALA A 18 12.14 -9.63 1.40
CA ALA A 18 11.43 -10.89 1.55
C ALA A 18 9.94 -10.57 1.70
N PHE A 19 9.17 -11.11 0.75
CA PHE A 19 7.71 -11.08 0.59
C PHE A 19 7.10 -9.84 -0.07
N GLY A 20 7.33 -9.68 -1.37
CA GLY A 20 6.64 -8.67 -2.19
C GLY A 20 5.20 -9.05 -2.58
N GLY A 21 4.44 -9.69 -1.68
CA GLY A 21 3.03 -9.95 -1.95
C GLY A 21 2.26 -10.70 -0.86
N PHE A 22 0.95 -10.53 -0.89
CA PHE A 22 -0.02 -11.11 0.03
C PHE A 22 -1.25 -11.62 -0.72
N PHE A 23 -2.10 -12.38 -0.04
CA PHE A 23 -3.41 -12.78 -0.54
C PHE A 23 -4.46 -12.29 0.44
N GLU A 24 -5.62 -11.89 -0.06
CA GLU A 24 -6.76 -11.60 0.80
C GLU A 24 -7.15 -12.83 1.65
N VAL A 25 -7.68 -12.56 2.83
CA VAL A 25 -8.30 -13.55 3.70
C VAL A 25 -9.64 -13.01 4.15
N GLU A 26 -10.68 -13.62 3.61
CA GLU A 26 -12.09 -13.31 3.82
C GLU A 26 -12.55 -13.29 5.28
N GLY A 27 -13.60 -12.51 5.53
CA GLY A 27 -14.09 -12.16 6.86
C GLY A 27 -13.50 -10.84 7.37
N ASN A 28 -12.92 -10.04 6.48
CA ASN A 28 -12.27 -8.76 6.69
C ASN A 28 -13.18 -7.55 6.37
N ASP A 29 -14.50 -7.75 6.35
CA ASP A 29 -15.51 -6.76 5.93
C ASP A 29 -15.75 -5.61 6.91
N THR A 30 -15.01 -5.60 8.02
CA THR A 30 -15.13 -4.55 9.04
C THR A 30 -13.77 -4.05 9.50
N PRO A 31 -13.68 -2.80 10.00
CA PRO A 31 -12.45 -2.29 10.62
C PRO A 31 -11.89 -3.22 11.71
N GLY A 32 -12.76 -3.87 12.48
CA GLY A 32 -12.37 -4.77 13.57
C GLY A 32 -11.87 -6.14 13.13
N THR A 33 -12.09 -6.52 11.86
CA THR A 33 -11.66 -7.79 11.27
C THR A 33 -10.59 -7.62 10.20
N ALA A 34 -10.03 -6.41 10.07
CA ALA A 34 -9.04 -6.06 9.06
C ALA A 34 -7.83 -7.02 9.03
N GLN A 35 -7.49 -7.50 7.84
CA GLN A 35 -6.34 -8.37 7.63
C GLN A 35 -5.02 -7.60 7.84
N PHE A 36 -4.16 -8.06 8.74
CA PHE A 36 -2.86 -7.41 8.95
C PHE A 36 -1.87 -7.68 7.81
N ILE A 37 -1.30 -6.61 7.26
CA ILE A 37 -0.25 -6.68 6.24
C ILE A 37 1.09 -6.18 6.84
N PRO A 38 2.10 -7.05 6.96
CA PRO A 38 3.40 -6.68 7.52
C PRO A 38 4.25 -5.89 6.50
N LEU A 39 4.01 -4.58 6.39
CA LEU A 39 4.71 -3.71 5.45
C LEU A 39 5.82 -2.89 6.14
N PRO A 40 7.11 -3.09 5.82
CA PRO A 40 8.20 -2.34 6.43
C PRO A 40 8.38 -0.96 5.77
N CYS A 41 8.70 0.06 6.57
CA CYS A 41 9.09 1.38 6.05
C CYS A 41 10.56 1.41 5.63
N ASN A 42 10.83 0.88 4.43
CA ASN A 42 12.18 0.73 3.87
C ASN A 42 12.23 1.01 2.36
N ALA A 43 11.26 1.77 1.84
CA ALA A 43 11.09 2.02 0.42
C ALA A 43 10.89 0.74 -0.41
N SER A 44 10.10 -0.19 0.13
CA SER A 44 9.61 -1.38 -0.57
C SER A 44 8.10 -1.29 -0.81
N ALA A 45 7.62 -2.14 -1.71
CA ALA A 45 6.22 -2.28 -2.02
C ALA A 45 5.84 -3.76 -2.06
N ASP A 46 4.63 -4.04 -1.59
CA ASP A 46 4.00 -5.36 -1.64
C ASP A 46 2.75 -5.28 -2.51
N VAL A 47 2.42 -6.38 -3.18
CA VAL A 47 1.25 -6.48 -4.06
C VAL A 47 0.38 -7.64 -3.61
N GLY A 48 -0.88 -7.35 -3.32
CA GLY A 48 -1.91 -8.35 -3.08
C GLY A 48 -2.83 -8.53 -4.27
N ILE A 49 -3.34 -9.75 -4.45
CA ILE A 49 -4.52 -10.01 -5.28
C ILE A 49 -5.69 -10.26 -4.33
N ALA A 50 -6.79 -9.58 -4.62
CA ALA A 50 -8.02 -9.59 -3.85
C ALA A 50 -9.24 -9.57 -4.78
N SER A 51 -10.46 -9.70 -4.26
CA SER A 51 -11.69 -9.71 -5.02
C SER A 51 -12.88 -9.20 -4.22
N LEU A 52 -13.72 -8.40 -4.87
CA LEU A 52 -15.04 -8.08 -4.35
C LEU A 52 -16.02 -9.21 -4.70
N ALA A 53 -16.72 -9.75 -3.70
CA ALA A 53 -17.59 -10.90 -3.82
C ALA A 53 -18.73 -10.71 -4.83
N ALA A 54 -19.11 -11.80 -5.48
CA ALA A 54 -20.23 -11.80 -6.41
C ALA A 54 -21.55 -11.47 -5.69
N GLY A 55 -22.31 -10.53 -6.25
CA GLY A 55 -23.57 -10.06 -5.66
C GLY A 55 -23.45 -8.70 -4.95
N GLY A 56 -22.22 -8.18 -4.80
CA GLY A 56 -21.94 -6.87 -4.22
C GLY A 56 -21.98 -6.85 -2.69
N GLY A 57 -21.65 -5.69 -2.14
CA GLY A 57 -21.65 -5.41 -0.71
C GLY A 57 -20.47 -5.97 0.10
N ASP A 58 -19.45 -6.45 -0.60
CA ASP A 58 -18.20 -6.88 -0.03
C ASP A 58 -17.22 -5.73 0.19
N ILE A 59 -16.56 -5.71 1.34
CA ILE A 59 -15.59 -4.69 1.70
C ILE A 59 -14.34 -5.41 2.19
N ASP A 60 -13.18 -4.96 1.76
CA ASP A 60 -11.92 -5.49 2.27
C ASP A 60 -11.23 -4.48 3.17
N TYR A 61 -11.08 -4.79 4.45
CA TYR A 61 -10.19 -4.04 5.34
C TYR A 61 -8.84 -4.73 5.49
N TYR A 62 -7.78 -3.91 5.37
CA TYR A 62 -6.40 -4.28 5.65
C TYR A 62 -5.83 -3.36 6.72
N SER A 63 -5.05 -3.88 7.66
CA SER A 63 -4.37 -3.08 8.68
C SER A 63 -2.87 -3.02 8.43
N VAL A 64 -2.31 -1.82 8.51
CA VAL A 64 -0.88 -1.55 8.30
C VAL A 64 -0.36 -0.64 9.41
N PHE A 65 0.77 -1.00 10.00
CA PHE A 65 1.49 -0.08 10.87
C PHE A 65 2.31 0.89 10.04
N VAL A 66 2.04 2.19 10.17
CA VAL A 66 2.79 3.25 9.48
C VAL A 66 3.65 3.97 10.52
N PRO A 67 4.98 3.77 10.51
CA PRO A 67 5.89 4.45 11.42
C PRO A 67 5.86 5.97 11.20
N GLU A 68 6.27 6.75 12.21
CA GLU A 68 6.51 8.17 12.00
C GLU A 68 7.60 8.44 10.96
N GLY A 69 7.46 9.54 10.21
CA GLY A 69 8.36 9.89 9.12
C GLY A 69 8.23 8.99 7.89
N CYS A 70 7.14 8.22 7.77
CA CYS A 70 6.86 7.36 6.63
C CYS A 70 5.64 7.84 5.84
N THR A 71 5.66 7.57 4.54
CA THR A 71 4.55 7.79 3.63
C THR A 71 4.05 6.45 3.12
N LEU A 72 2.80 6.13 3.44
CA LEU A 72 2.02 5.06 2.85
C LEU A 72 1.49 5.52 1.49
N THR A 73 1.65 4.67 0.48
CA THR A 73 0.91 4.77 -0.77
C THR A 73 0.14 3.49 -0.98
N ALA A 74 -1.12 3.60 -1.38
CA ALA A 74 -1.93 2.45 -1.73
C ALA A 74 -2.65 2.71 -3.06
N ILE A 75 -2.72 1.68 -3.91
CA ILE A 75 -3.38 1.75 -5.23
C ILE A 75 -4.16 0.46 -5.45
N THR A 76 -5.42 0.57 -5.86
CA THR A 76 -6.20 -0.55 -6.40
C THR A 76 -6.10 -0.56 -7.93
N THR A 77 -6.00 -1.75 -8.53
CA THR A 77 -6.01 -1.92 -9.99
C THR A 77 -7.02 -3.01 -10.38
N PRO A 78 -8.13 -2.66 -11.04
CA PRO A 78 -9.14 -3.63 -11.45
C PRO A 78 -8.60 -4.67 -12.43
N MET A 79 -8.91 -5.95 -12.25
CA MET A 79 -8.35 -7.04 -13.06
C MET A 79 -9.39 -7.87 -13.81
N ALA A 80 -10.66 -7.84 -13.43
CA ALA A 80 -11.66 -8.80 -13.91
C ALA A 80 -11.93 -8.71 -15.43
N SER A 81 -11.72 -7.53 -16.02
CA SER A 81 -11.93 -7.25 -17.44
C SER A 81 -10.67 -7.42 -18.31
N LEU A 82 -9.56 -7.95 -17.75
CA LEU A 82 -8.33 -8.18 -18.51
C LEU A 82 -8.46 -9.34 -19.50
N PRO A 83 -7.76 -9.29 -20.65
CA PRO A 83 -6.83 -8.24 -21.09
C PRO A 83 -7.51 -7.03 -21.76
N GLY A 84 -8.84 -6.95 -21.74
CA GLY A 84 -9.61 -5.94 -22.47
C GLY A 84 -9.55 -4.53 -21.87
N SER A 85 -9.62 -4.41 -20.54
CA SER A 85 -9.59 -3.12 -19.82
C SER A 85 -9.27 -3.28 -18.33
N PHE A 86 -9.04 -2.15 -17.65
CA PHE A 86 -8.92 -2.02 -16.18
C PHE A 86 -10.17 -1.33 -15.60
N SER A 87 -11.36 -1.82 -15.94
CA SER A 87 -12.64 -1.17 -15.64
C SER A 87 -13.58 -2.00 -14.75
N THR A 88 -13.14 -3.13 -14.22
CA THR A 88 -13.99 -3.97 -13.37
C THR A 88 -13.14 -4.72 -12.35
N PRO A 89 -13.44 -4.63 -11.05
CA PRO A 89 -14.48 -3.79 -10.43
C PRO A 89 -14.16 -2.28 -10.48
N ASP A 90 -15.16 -1.45 -10.20
CA ASP A 90 -15.00 -0.04 -9.85
C ASP A 90 -14.74 0.12 -8.36
N THR A 91 -13.49 0.32 -7.97
CA THR A 91 -13.11 0.32 -6.56
C THR A 91 -13.22 1.70 -5.94
N LEU A 92 -13.44 1.74 -4.63
CA LEU A 92 -13.19 2.87 -3.74
C LEU A 92 -12.05 2.48 -2.80
N LEU A 93 -11.14 3.40 -2.50
CA LEU A 93 -10.05 3.17 -1.55
C LEU A 93 -9.99 4.28 -0.51
N VAL A 94 -9.95 3.92 0.77
CA VAL A 94 -9.79 4.84 1.89
C VAL A 94 -8.62 4.47 2.79
N VAL A 95 -8.10 5.47 3.49
CA VAL A 95 -7.32 5.28 4.72
C VAL A 95 -8.20 5.72 5.89
N THR A 96 -8.31 4.87 6.91
CA THR A 96 -8.99 5.21 8.16
C THR A 96 -8.03 5.18 9.34
N ASP A 97 -8.42 5.82 10.44
CA ASP A 97 -7.81 5.53 11.73
C ASP A 97 -8.18 4.12 12.23
N ALA A 98 -7.62 3.71 13.36
CA ALA A 98 -7.89 2.40 13.96
C ALA A 98 -9.34 2.21 14.45
N LEU A 99 -10.16 3.26 14.48
CA LEU A 99 -11.57 3.22 14.85
C LEU A 99 -12.50 3.17 13.63
N GLY A 100 -11.95 3.21 12.40
CA GLY A 100 -12.71 3.23 11.15
C GLY A 100 -13.11 4.64 10.69
N THR A 101 -12.61 5.71 11.31
CA THR A 101 -12.86 7.07 10.84
C THR A 101 -12.08 7.32 9.55
N ILE A 102 -12.76 7.61 8.44
CA ILE A 102 -12.12 7.93 7.16
C ILE A 102 -11.29 9.21 7.29
N LEU A 103 -10.00 9.11 6.94
CA LEU A 103 -9.04 10.21 6.95
C LEU A 103 -8.84 10.79 5.55
N ILE A 104 -8.79 9.92 4.54
CA ILE A 104 -8.70 10.25 3.13
C ILE A 104 -9.33 9.12 2.29
N GLY A 105 -9.89 9.47 1.14
CA GLY A 105 -10.45 8.51 0.18
C GLY A 105 -10.27 8.96 -1.25
N ASN A 106 -10.38 8.01 -2.17
CA ASN A 106 -10.38 8.22 -3.61
C ASN A 106 -11.27 7.15 -4.27
N ASP A 107 -12.09 7.55 -5.23
CA ASP A 107 -12.86 6.66 -6.11
C ASP A 107 -12.08 6.38 -7.40
N ASP A 108 -11.51 7.40 -8.04
CA ASP A 108 -10.76 7.21 -9.29
C ASP A 108 -9.36 7.82 -9.27
N ALA A 109 -8.36 7.01 -9.63
CA ALA A 109 -6.96 7.37 -9.75
C ALA A 109 -6.56 7.71 -11.20
N GLY A 110 -7.25 8.67 -11.79
CA GLY A 110 -6.99 9.10 -13.16
C GLY A 110 -8.11 9.98 -13.68
N THR A 111 -8.05 10.33 -14.95
CA THR A 111 -9.22 10.85 -15.66
C THR A 111 -9.77 9.75 -16.55
N ASP A 112 -11.09 9.53 -16.50
CA ASP A 112 -11.83 8.60 -17.37
C ASP A 112 -11.65 8.87 -18.87
N GLY A 113 -11.07 10.02 -19.22
CA GLY A 113 -11.08 10.60 -20.56
C GLY A 113 -9.71 10.87 -21.17
N VAL A 114 -8.76 9.94 -21.11
CA VAL A 114 -7.53 10.05 -21.92
C VAL A 114 -7.64 9.17 -23.18
N ALA A 115 -7.84 9.81 -24.34
CA ALA A 115 -7.95 9.13 -25.63
C ALA A 115 -6.61 8.50 -26.07
N GLY A 116 -6.66 7.24 -26.50
CA GLY A 116 -5.53 6.52 -27.10
C GLY A 116 -5.83 5.02 -27.29
N PRO A 117 -5.10 4.29 -28.14
CA PRO A 117 -5.33 2.85 -28.37
C PRO A 117 -4.81 1.94 -27.24
N ASN A 118 -4.01 2.48 -26.32
CA ASN A 118 -3.38 1.76 -25.21
C ASN A 118 -3.58 2.55 -23.90
N VAL A 119 -4.83 2.80 -23.49
CA VAL A 119 -5.09 3.53 -22.24
C VAL A 119 -4.69 2.63 -21.06
N VAL A 120 -3.61 3.02 -20.38
CA VAL A 120 -3.09 2.36 -19.17
C VAL A 120 -3.03 3.39 -18.04
N GLY A 121 -4.20 3.84 -17.61
CA GLY A 121 -4.42 4.44 -16.29
C GLY A 121 -5.56 3.67 -15.64
N PRO A 122 -5.61 3.51 -14.30
CA PRO A 122 -6.75 2.86 -13.67
C PRO A 122 -7.99 3.71 -13.98
N VAL A 123 -8.87 3.17 -14.83
CA VAL A 123 -10.09 3.86 -15.27
C VAL A 123 -11.14 3.82 -14.16
N ARG A 124 -11.02 2.84 -13.25
CA ARG A 124 -11.90 2.62 -12.10
C ARG A 124 -11.18 2.00 -10.89
N GLY A 125 -9.88 2.25 -10.85
CA GLY A 125 -9.04 1.92 -9.69
C GLY A 125 -8.74 3.21 -8.94
N SER A 126 -8.34 3.09 -7.69
CA SER A 126 -8.22 4.21 -6.76
C SER A 126 -6.81 4.30 -6.19
N ALA A 127 -6.42 5.47 -5.69
CA ALA A 127 -5.10 5.71 -5.15
C ALA A 127 -5.12 6.71 -4.00
N VAL A 128 -4.49 6.34 -2.89
CA VAL A 128 -4.35 7.19 -1.70
C VAL A 128 -2.88 7.32 -1.29
N ARG A 129 -2.59 8.43 -0.62
CA ARG A 129 -1.29 8.70 0.00
C ARG A 129 -1.53 9.20 1.41
N TRP A 130 -0.82 8.64 2.38
CA TRP A 130 -0.94 9.02 3.77
C TRP A 130 0.44 9.16 4.40
N HIS A 131 0.68 10.28 5.06
CA HIS A 131 1.97 10.56 5.68
C HIS A 131 1.80 10.74 7.19
N VAL A 132 2.66 10.07 7.95
CA VAL A 132 2.74 10.22 9.40
C VAL A 132 3.94 11.13 9.70
N PRO A 133 3.74 12.38 10.15
CA PRO A 133 4.85 13.31 10.36
C PRO A 133 5.83 12.85 11.43
N THR A 134 7.11 13.18 11.28
CA THR A 134 8.11 13.01 12.35
C THR A 134 7.72 13.80 13.61
N GLY A 135 7.95 13.22 14.79
CA GLY A 135 7.57 13.81 16.08
C GLY A 135 6.16 13.42 16.54
N SER A 136 5.52 12.49 15.84
CA SER A 136 4.23 11.90 16.22
C SER A 136 4.37 10.68 17.15
N GLY A 137 5.59 10.21 17.40
CA GLY A 137 5.90 9.16 18.36
C GLY A 137 6.49 7.92 17.69
N LEU A 138 5.82 6.78 17.76
CA LEU A 138 6.28 5.57 17.06
C LEU A 138 5.62 5.38 15.69
N GLY A 139 4.59 6.16 15.39
CA GLY A 139 3.63 5.89 14.32
C GLY A 139 2.31 5.34 14.86
N ALA A 140 1.46 4.83 13.97
CA ALA A 140 0.15 4.28 14.32
C ALA A 140 -0.29 3.18 13.34
N VAL A 141 -1.27 2.39 13.76
CA VAL A 141 -1.99 1.48 12.86
C VAL A 141 -3.04 2.29 12.12
N TYR A 142 -3.05 2.15 10.80
CA TYR A 142 -4.08 2.67 9.91
C TYR A 142 -4.73 1.50 9.19
N LEU A 143 -5.98 1.69 8.80
CA LEU A 143 -6.70 0.72 8.00
C LEU A 143 -6.82 1.22 6.57
N LEU A 144 -6.73 0.31 5.62
CA LEU A 144 -7.09 0.51 4.24
C LEU A 144 -8.41 -0.20 4.02
N GLY A 145 -9.43 0.56 3.64
CA GLY A 145 -10.71 -0.01 3.21
C GLY A 145 -10.76 0.00 1.69
N VAL A 146 -11.07 -1.14 1.08
CA VAL A 146 -11.44 -1.25 -0.34
C VAL A 146 -12.89 -1.66 -0.42
N SER A 147 -13.69 -0.94 -1.20
CA SER A 147 -15.09 -1.28 -1.47
C SER A 147 -15.39 -1.05 -2.95
N GLY A 148 -16.62 -1.30 -3.38
CA GLY A 148 -17.10 -0.95 -4.71
C GLY A 148 -17.79 0.40 -4.78
N PHE A 149 -17.73 1.08 -5.91
CA PHE A 149 -18.59 2.24 -6.17
C PHE A 149 -20.08 1.83 -6.18
N PRO A 150 -21.02 2.62 -5.60
CA PRO A 150 -20.86 3.92 -4.95
C PRO A 150 -20.88 3.84 -3.40
N ASP A 151 -20.25 2.84 -2.77
CA ASP A 151 -20.27 2.65 -1.32
C ASP A 151 -19.33 3.60 -0.55
N PHE A 152 -19.55 4.91 -0.68
CA PHE A 152 -18.73 5.95 -0.04
C PHE A 152 -18.73 5.90 1.50
N GLY A 153 -19.71 5.21 2.09
CA GLY A 153 -19.81 5.00 3.53
C GLY A 153 -19.14 3.73 4.02
N PHE A 154 -18.62 2.87 3.12
CA PHE A 154 -18.07 1.57 3.45
C PHE A 154 -19.05 0.74 4.30
N GLY A 155 -20.32 0.71 3.88
CA GLY A 155 -21.39 -0.02 4.53
C GLY A 155 -21.86 -1.25 3.75
N GLY A 156 -21.25 -1.56 2.60
CA GLY A 156 -21.58 -2.69 1.74
C GLY A 156 -22.69 -2.37 0.75
N ALA A 157 -22.92 -1.08 0.44
CA ALA A 157 -24.00 -0.66 -0.45
C ALA A 157 -23.52 -0.43 -1.88
N HIS A 158 -22.95 -1.47 -2.52
CA HIS A 158 -22.51 -1.42 -3.92
C HIS A 158 -22.80 -2.72 -4.69
N PRO A 159 -22.89 -2.67 -6.03
CA PRO A 159 -23.06 -3.85 -6.88
C PRO A 159 -21.74 -4.41 -7.44
N GLU A 160 -20.62 -3.70 -7.29
CA GLU A 160 -19.34 -4.06 -7.90
C GLU A 160 -18.83 -5.41 -7.40
N ALA A 161 -18.21 -6.17 -8.30
CA ALA A 161 -17.66 -7.49 -8.03
C ALA A 161 -16.47 -7.77 -8.97
N GLY A 162 -15.55 -8.61 -8.52
CA GLY A 162 -14.42 -9.09 -9.31
C GLY A 162 -13.05 -8.79 -8.70
N GLN A 163 -12.02 -9.34 -9.32
CA GLN A 163 -10.65 -9.26 -8.83
C GLN A 163 -10.03 -7.89 -9.01
N TYR A 164 -9.20 -7.49 -8.06
CA TYR A 164 -8.35 -6.31 -8.11
C TYR A 164 -6.96 -6.59 -7.52
N LEU A 165 -5.96 -5.81 -7.92
CA LEU A 165 -4.67 -5.74 -7.24
C LEU A 165 -4.70 -4.65 -6.19
N LEU A 166 -4.08 -4.89 -5.03
CA LEU A 166 -3.77 -3.87 -4.04
C LEU A 166 -2.25 -3.72 -3.94
N THR A 167 -1.71 -2.60 -4.42
CA THR A 167 -0.29 -2.26 -4.31
C THR A 167 -0.09 -1.32 -3.14
N LEU A 168 0.76 -1.71 -2.18
CA LEU A 168 1.06 -0.93 -0.98
C LEU A 168 2.55 -0.62 -0.94
N SER A 169 2.94 0.59 -0.53
CA SER A 169 4.34 0.91 -0.28
C SER A 169 4.50 1.81 0.94
N LEU A 170 5.61 1.63 1.66
CA LEU A 170 6.02 2.52 2.74
C LEU A 170 7.42 3.07 2.50
N VAL A 171 7.47 4.39 2.32
CA VAL A 171 8.71 5.10 1.99
C VAL A 171 9.07 6.05 3.14
N PRO A 172 10.27 5.95 3.72
CA PRO A 172 10.75 6.93 4.69
C PRO A 172 10.92 8.31 4.05
N GLU A 173 10.86 9.37 4.86
CA GLU A 173 11.22 10.70 4.40
C GLU A 173 12.61 10.73 3.74
N PRO A 174 12.80 11.51 2.65
CA PRO A 174 14.09 11.62 1.97
C PRO A 174 15.25 12.03 2.89
N SER A 175 14.98 12.85 3.92
CA SER A 175 15.93 13.27 4.95
C SER A 175 16.51 12.08 5.73
N THR A 176 15.67 11.11 6.09
CA THR A 176 16.07 9.89 6.79
C THR A 176 17.00 9.04 5.94
N LEU A 177 16.69 8.90 4.65
CA LEU A 177 17.55 8.18 3.70
C LEU A 177 18.90 8.90 3.51
N ALA A 178 18.89 10.23 3.42
CA ALA A 178 20.10 11.03 3.30
C ALA A 178 20.99 10.91 4.55
N LEU A 179 20.41 10.98 5.75
CA LEU A 179 21.13 10.83 7.01
C LEU A 179 21.72 9.43 7.17
N LEU A 180 20.99 8.39 6.78
CA LEU A 180 21.51 7.02 6.74
C LEU A 180 22.73 6.92 5.80
N GLY A 181 22.62 7.50 4.60
CA GLY A 181 23.72 7.54 3.62
C GLY A 181 24.95 8.29 4.15
N LEU A 182 24.76 9.48 4.74
CA LEU A 182 25.85 10.27 5.34
C LEU A 182 26.48 9.56 6.54
N GLY A 183 25.67 8.92 7.38
CA GLY A 183 26.13 8.09 8.50
C GLY A 183 27.02 6.94 8.01
N ALA A 184 26.58 6.19 7.01
CA ALA A 184 27.36 5.13 6.39
C ALA A 184 28.69 5.65 5.82
N LEU A 185 28.66 6.77 5.09
CA LEU A 185 29.88 7.40 4.55
C LEU A 185 30.86 7.84 5.65
N SER A 186 30.36 8.37 6.77
CA SER A 186 31.19 8.81 7.90
C SER A 186 31.94 7.64 8.56
N LEU A 187 31.30 6.46 8.65
CA LEU A 187 31.91 5.23 9.16
C LEU A 187 32.99 4.68 8.23
N ILE A 188 32.80 4.81 6.91
CA ILE A 188 33.81 4.45 5.91
C ILE A 188 35.02 5.38 5.99
N ARG A 189 34.80 6.69 6.17
CA ARG A 189 35.87 7.70 6.26
C ARG A 189 36.76 7.53 7.50
N ARG A 190 36.20 7.13 8.64
CA ARG A 190 36.98 6.88 9.88
C ARG A 190 37.89 5.65 9.80
N ARG A 191 37.82 4.85 8.74
CA ARG A 191 38.64 3.65 8.52
C ARG A 191 39.83 3.88 7.58
N LYS A 192 40.04 5.12 7.10
CA LYS A 192 41.28 5.58 6.45
C LYS A 192 42.10 6.39 7.44
#